data_AF-A0A842Q3Q5-F1
#
_entry.id   AF-A0A842Q3Q5-F1
#
_cell.length_a   1.000
_cell.length_b   1.000
_cell.length_c   1.000
_cell.angle_alpha   90.00
_cell.angle_beta   90.00
_cell.angle_gamma   90.00
#
_symmetry.space_group_name_H-M   'P 1'
#
loop_
_entity.id
_entity.type
_entity.pdbx_description
1 polymer ?
#
loop_
_entity_poly.entity_id
_entity_poly.type
_entity_poly.pdbx_seq_one_letter_code
_entity_poly.pdbx_strand_id
1 'polypeptide(L)'
;MIDYYKFAIPGIVVVIIGGMISGIMAYNFYPEKHVNVNIAGKCYELLDSANAKYQSLAAENEIEILKLQLDAIETEQATLPVTFSGTQAGISDFTDKYNIINIISDTPISDNSNVDKRIVKATITRSEFQRIVNDLTLKDVKPLSETVAGSMGLQPNTFITPAEGKQISLSSNEFMREGIHEIVESNYDGVKPAECRTKIQY
;
A
#
# COMPACT_ATOMS: atom_id res chain seq x y z
N MET A 1 -23.65 9.91 29.90
CA MET A 1 -22.19 9.80 29.71
C MET A 1 -21.99 9.04 28.40
N ILE A 2 -21.50 9.71 27.36
CA ILE A 2 -21.30 9.08 26.04
C ILE A 2 -20.16 8.07 26.20
N ASP A 3 -20.41 6.82 25.88
CA ASP A 3 -19.44 5.74 26.02
C ASP A 3 -18.48 5.76 24.82
N TYR A 4 -17.44 6.60 24.94
CA TYR A 4 -16.44 6.83 23.89
C TYR A 4 -15.71 5.56 23.44
N TYR A 5 -15.75 4.47 24.23
CA TYR A 5 -15.18 3.18 23.87
C TYR A 5 -15.90 2.51 22.68
N LYS A 6 -17.21 2.77 22.50
CA LYS A 6 -18.00 2.19 21.41
C LYS A 6 -17.68 2.78 20.02
N PHE A 7 -17.12 3.99 19.97
CA PHE A 7 -16.73 4.67 18.73
C PHE A 7 -15.22 4.65 18.48
N ALA A 8 -14.41 4.50 19.52
CA ALA A 8 -12.95 4.43 19.38
C ALA A 8 -12.47 3.17 18.65
N ILE A 9 -13.10 2.02 18.89
CA ILE A 9 -12.66 0.74 18.31
C ILE A 9 -12.86 0.68 16.78
N PRO A 10 -14.02 1.08 16.21
CA PRO A 10 -14.17 1.18 14.76
C PRO A 10 -13.24 2.24 14.14
N GLY A 11 -13.04 3.37 14.84
CA GLY A 11 -12.16 4.44 14.39
C GLY A 11 -10.70 4.02 14.28
N ILE A 12 -10.20 3.22 15.23
CA ILE A 12 -8.82 2.70 15.21
C ILE A 12 -8.61 1.73 14.04
N VAL A 13 -9.58 0.87 13.72
CA VAL A 13 -9.48 -0.07 12.58
C VAL A 13 -9.47 0.68 11.25
N VAL A 14 -10.29 1.74 11.10
CA VAL A 14 -10.29 2.61 9.90
C VAL A 14 -8.99 3.41 9.80
N VAL A 15 -8.40 3.85 10.92
CA VAL A 15 -7.10 4.54 10.93
C VAL A 15 -5.93 3.60 10.69
N ILE A 16 -6.01 2.31 11.03
CA ILE A 16 -4.96 1.33 10.72
C ILE A 16 -5.01 0.98 9.22
N ILE A 17 -6.20 0.70 8.68
CA ILE A 17 -6.38 0.37 7.25
C ILE A 17 -6.16 1.61 6.36
N GLY A 18 -6.70 2.78 6.75
CA GLY A 18 -6.51 4.06 6.05
C GLY A 18 -5.15 4.72 6.30
N GLY A 19 -4.52 4.45 7.45
CA GLY A 19 -3.18 4.91 7.83
C GLY A 19 -2.07 4.19 7.09
N MET A 20 -2.25 2.90 6.80
CA MET A 20 -1.37 2.18 5.88
C MET A 20 -1.45 2.78 4.46
N ILE A 21 -2.65 3.11 3.96
CA ILE A 21 -2.84 3.74 2.64
C ILE A 21 -2.26 5.17 2.58
N SER A 22 -2.37 5.96 3.66
CA SER A 22 -1.88 7.34 3.70
C SER A 22 -0.39 7.49 4.03
N GLY A 23 0.23 6.52 4.72
CA GLY A 23 1.69 6.44 4.87
C GLY A 23 2.41 6.21 3.54
N ILE A 24 1.80 5.45 2.62
CA ILE A 24 2.35 5.13 1.29
C ILE A 24 2.39 6.37 0.37
N MET A 25 1.39 7.27 0.46
CA MET A 25 1.42 8.53 -0.30
C MET A 25 2.57 9.46 0.11
N ALA A 26 2.98 9.44 1.38
CA ALA A 26 4.13 10.22 1.85
C ALA A 26 5.47 9.58 1.44
N TYR A 27 5.55 8.24 1.39
CA TYR A 27 6.74 7.49 0.95
C TYR A 27 7.07 7.74 -0.53
N ASN A 28 6.05 7.88 -1.37
CA ASN A 28 6.20 8.20 -2.79
C ASN A 28 6.75 9.62 -3.06
N PHE A 29 6.76 10.52 -2.06
CA PHE A 29 7.21 11.90 -2.27
C PHE A 29 8.73 12.08 -2.11
N TYR A 30 9.40 11.16 -1.41
CA TYR A 30 10.85 11.13 -1.23
C TYR A 30 11.29 9.70 -0.87
N PRO A 31 11.87 8.90 -1.78
CA PRO A 31 12.41 7.60 -1.42
C PRO A 31 13.54 7.82 -0.41
N GLU A 32 13.39 7.29 0.79
CA GLU A 32 14.46 7.36 1.78
C GLU A 32 15.69 6.61 1.25
N LYS A 33 16.85 7.26 1.28
CA LYS A 33 18.13 6.67 0.82
C LYS A 33 18.57 5.48 1.69
N HIS A 34 17.95 5.33 2.85
CA HIS A 34 18.22 4.31 3.83
C HIS A 34 16.93 4.01 4.59
N VAL A 35 16.82 2.83 5.18
CA VAL A 35 15.76 2.52 6.14
C VAL A 35 16.37 1.97 7.42
N ASN A 36 15.83 2.36 8.57
CA ASN A 36 16.24 1.81 9.86
C ASN A 36 15.23 0.73 10.28
N VAL A 37 15.71 -0.44 10.68
CA VAL A 37 14.89 -1.57 11.12
C VAL A 37 15.35 -2.05 12.50
N ASN A 38 14.41 -2.47 13.34
CA ASN A 38 14.69 -3.12 14.61
C ASN A 38 14.24 -4.57 14.53
N ILE A 39 15.18 -5.49 14.77
CA ILE A 39 14.97 -6.92 14.79
C ILE A 39 15.39 -7.44 16.16
N ALA A 40 14.43 -7.93 16.95
CA ALA A 40 14.69 -8.52 18.26
C ALA A 40 15.56 -7.63 19.19
N GLY A 41 15.34 -6.32 19.15
CA GLY A 41 16.08 -5.34 19.97
C GLY A 41 17.42 -4.91 19.40
N LYS A 42 17.83 -5.41 18.24
CA LYS A 42 19.03 -4.95 17.51
C LYS A 42 18.60 -4.10 16.32
N CYS A 43 19.27 -2.97 16.14
CA CYS A 43 18.92 -2.02 15.11
C CYS A 43 19.95 -1.98 13.98
N TYR A 44 19.44 -1.93 12.77
CA TYR A 44 20.21 -1.92 11.54
C TYR A 44 19.74 -0.79 10.64
N GLU A 45 20.69 -0.17 9.96
CA GLU A 45 20.45 0.71 8.83
C GLU A 45 20.70 -0.09 7.56
N LEU A 46 19.69 -0.14 6.68
CA LEU A 46 19.78 -0.75 5.36
C LEU A 46 20.12 0.34 4.36
N LEU A 47 21.29 0.22 3.75
CA LEU A 47 21.85 1.13 2.74
C LEU A 47 21.94 0.45 1.38
N ASP A 48 22.06 1.23 0.32
CA ASP A 48 22.45 0.77 -1.02
C ASP A 48 21.66 -0.47 -1.48
N SER A 49 22.34 -1.60 -1.69
CA SER A 49 21.74 -2.87 -2.10
C SER A 49 20.75 -3.44 -1.08
N ALA A 50 21.02 -3.31 0.22
CA ALA A 50 20.08 -3.73 1.26
C ALA A 50 18.81 -2.87 1.24
N ASN A 51 18.92 -1.56 1.02
CA ASN A 51 17.76 -0.69 0.85
C ASN A 51 16.98 -1.03 -0.43
N ALA A 52 17.66 -1.28 -1.55
CA ALA A 52 17.01 -1.67 -2.80
C ALA A 52 16.24 -2.99 -2.67
N LYS A 53 16.77 -3.94 -1.88
CA LYS A 53 16.09 -5.19 -1.57
C LYS A 53 14.88 -4.95 -0.65
N TYR A 54 15.01 -4.12 0.37
CA TYR A 54 13.89 -3.69 1.22
C TYR A 54 12.78 -3.03 0.40
N GLN A 55 13.10 -2.11 -0.51
CA GLN A 55 12.10 -1.47 -1.37
C GLN A 55 11.40 -2.47 -2.30
N SER A 56 12.12 -3.50 -2.76
CA SER A 56 11.52 -4.58 -3.56
C SER A 56 10.62 -5.45 -2.70
N LEU A 57 11.01 -5.76 -1.46
CA LEU A 57 10.19 -6.49 -0.49
C LEU A 57 8.90 -5.72 -0.14
N ALA A 58 9.00 -4.41 0.10
CA ALA A 58 7.84 -3.56 0.36
C ALA A 58 6.86 -3.54 -0.83
N ALA A 59 7.39 -3.42 -2.05
CA ALA A 59 6.62 -3.53 -3.28
C ALA A 59 5.95 -4.91 -3.46
N GLU A 60 6.66 -6.00 -3.18
CA GLU A 60 6.10 -7.36 -3.18
C GLU A 60 4.94 -7.48 -2.19
N ASN A 61 5.11 -6.94 -0.98
CA ASN A 61 4.08 -6.95 0.06
C ASN A 61 2.83 -6.13 -0.35
N GLU A 62 2.97 -5.01 -1.04
CA GLU A 62 1.83 -4.23 -1.54
C GLU A 62 0.99 -5.03 -2.55
N ILE A 63 1.64 -5.71 -3.50
CA ILE A 63 0.96 -6.60 -4.45
C ILE A 63 0.27 -7.75 -3.70
N GLU A 64 0.94 -8.34 -2.71
CA GLU A 64 0.41 -9.46 -1.94
C GLU A 64 -0.82 -9.05 -1.11
N ILE A 65 -0.81 -7.86 -0.50
CA ILE A 65 -2.00 -7.32 0.19
C ILE A 65 -3.19 -7.24 -0.77
N LEU A 66 -3.00 -6.73 -1.99
CA LEU A 66 -4.08 -6.61 -2.97
C LEU A 66 -4.60 -7.98 -3.41
N LYS A 67 -3.73 -8.99 -3.54
CA LYS A 67 -4.16 -10.38 -3.80
C LYS A 67 -4.96 -10.97 -2.65
N LEU A 68 -4.48 -10.81 -1.41
CA LEU A 68 -5.20 -11.28 -0.23
C LEU A 68 -6.57 -10.60 -0.08
N GLN A 69 -6.66 -9.31 -0.41
CA GLN A 69 -7.93 -8.60 -0.47
C GLN A 69 -8.85 -9.14 -1.58
N LEU A 70 -8.32 -9.43 -2.76
CA LEU A 70 -9.06 -10.02 -3.87
C LEU A 70 -9.59 -11.42 -3.52
N ASP A 71 -8.78 -12.23 -2.84
CA ASP A 71 -9.13 -13.60 -2.41
C ASP A 71 -10.21 -13.60 -1.31
N ALA A 72 -10.22 -12.59 -0.45
CA ALA A 72 -11.27 -12.40 0.57
C ALA A 72 -12.63 -12.00 -0.05
N ILE A 73 -12.66 -11.49 -1.29
CA ILE A 73 -13.90 -11.07 -1.95
C ILE A 73 -14.45 -12.25 -2.75
N GLU A 74 -15.37 -13.02 -2.17
CA GLU A 74 -15.93 -14.22 -2.82
C GLU A 74 -16.97 -13.90 -3.91
N THR A 75 -17.63 -12.75 -3.84
CA THR A 75 -18.77 -12.43 -4.71
C THR A 75 -18.32 -11.89 -6.07
N GLU A 76 -18.58 -12.63 -7.15
CA GLU A 76 -18.26 -12.21 -8.53
C GLU A 76 -18.96 -10.90 -8.97
N GLN A 77 -20.12 -10.61 -8.39
CA GLN A 77 -20.90 -9.39 -8.65
C GLN A 77 -20.52 -8.23 -7.72
N ALA A 78 -19.44 -8.36 -6.93
CA ALA A 78 -19.03 -7.32 -6.00
C ALA A 78 -18.66 -6.03 -6.75
N THR A 79 -19.21 -4.91 -6.25
CA THR A 79 -18.84 -3.56 -6.67
C THR A 79 -17.97 -2.95 -5.58
N LEU A 80 -16.73 -2.68 -5.93
CA LEU A 80 -15.64 -2.39 -5.03
C LEU A 80 -15.28 -0.90 -5.11
N PRO A 81 -15.37 -0.14 -4.02
CA PRO A 81 -14.90 1.24 -3.99
C PRO A 81 -13.36 1.24 -4.00
N VAL A 82 -12.77 1.94 -4.97
CA VAL A 82 -11.31 2.07 -5.09
C VAL A 82 -10.90 3.53 -5.13
N THR A 83 -9.64 3.78 -4.77
CA THR A 83 -8.98 5.06 -4.94
C THR A 83 -7.66 4.86 -5.65
N PHE A 84 -7.32 5.71 -6.61
CA PHE A 84 -6.03 5.72 -7.29
C PHE A 84 -5.63 7.17 -7.60
N SER A 85 -4.37 7.38 -7.94
CA SER A 85 -3.82 8.71 -8.21
C SER A 85 -2.81 8.70 -9.33
N GLY A 86 -2.63 9.84 -9.99
CA GLY A 86 -1.65 9.99 -11.05
C GLY A 86 -1.79 11.31 -11.79
N THR A 87 -1.07 11.45 -12.89
CA THR A 87 -1.28 12.55 -13.83
C THR A 87 -2.63 12.43 -14.52
N GLN A 88 -3.17 13.53 -15.04
CA GLN A 88 -4.44 13.48 -15.77
C GLN A 88 -4.38 12.50 -16.95
N ALA A 89 -3.27 12.52 -17.71
CA ALA A 89 -3.05 11.60 -18.81
C ALA A 89 -2.97 10.14 -18.33
N GLY A 90 -2.17 9.87 -17.29
CA GLY A 90 -2.02 8.51 -16.76
C GLY A 90 -3.33 7.94 -16.22
N ILE A 91 -4.17 8.78 -15.60
CA ILE A 91 -5.51 8.39 -15.16
C ILE A 91 -6.38 8.01 -16.34
N SER A 92 -6.40 8.80 -17.41
CA SER A 92 -7.18 8.50 -18.63
C SER A 92 -6.75 7.16 -19.23
N ASP A 93 -5.44 6.95 -19.40
CA ASP A 93 -4.90 5.71 -19.95
C ASP A 93 -5.26 4.49 -19.09
N PHE A 94 -5.20 4.65 -17.76
CA PHE A 94 -5.56 3.60 -16.80
C PHE A 94 -7.06 3.26 -16.84
N THR A 95 -7.93 4.28 -16.85
CA THR A 95 -9.38 4.06 -16.91
C THR A 95 -9.79 3.41 -18.23
N ASP A 96 -9.17 3.79 -19.34
CA ASP A 96 -9.44 3.20 -20.66
C ASP A 96 -8.94 1.76 -20.74
N LYS A 97 -7.74 1.46 -20.25
CA LYS A 97 -7.16 0.10 -20.25
C LYS A 97 -8.05 -0.91 -19.50
N TYR A 98 -8.60 -0.51 -18.36
CA TYR A 98 -9.39 -1.38 -17.48
C TYR A 98 -10.90 -1.20 -17.61
N ASN A 99 -11.37 -0.30 -18.48
CA ASN A 99 -12.78 0.06 -18.66
C ASN A 99 -13.45 0.55 -17.37
N ILE A 100 -12.76 1.37 -16.57
CA ILE A 100 -13.31 1.93 -15.33
C ILE A 100 -14.29 3.05 -15.67
N ILE A 101 -15.57 2.73 -15.69
CA ILE A 101 -16.62 3.66 -16.12
C ILE A 101 -17.14 4.53 -14.96
N ASN A 102 -17.28 3.96 -13.76
CA ASN A 102 -17.97 4.63 -12.66
C ASN A 102 -17.01 5.45 -11.79
N ILE A 103 -16.65 6.64 -12.27
CA ILE A 103 -15.88 7.63 -11.51
C ILE A 103 -16.81 8.41 -10.58
N ILE A 104 -16.56 8.31 -9.27
CA ILE A 104 -17.32 9.01 -8.22
C ILE A 104 -16.80 10.44 -8.05
N SER A 105 -15.48 10.60 -8.01
CA SER A 105 -14.83 11.89 -7.86
C SER A 105 -13.46 11.90 -8.49
N ASP A 106 -13.08 13.01 -9.08
CA ASP A 106 -11.75 13.27 -9.59
C ASP A 106 -11.30 14.66 -9.12
N THR A 107 -10.33 14.68 -8.21
CA THR A 107 -9.90 15.89 -7.50
C THR A 107 -8.41 16.13 -7.67
N PRO A 108 -7.99 17.36 -8.03
CA PRO A 108 -6.56 17.69 -8.04
C PRO A 108 -6.00 17.60 -6.61
N ILE A 109 -4.76 17.14 -6.47
CA ILE A 109 -4.09 17.04 -5.16
C ILE A 109 -3.65 18.42 -4.63
N SER A 110 -3.57 19.41 -5.51
CA SER A 110 -3.14 20.77 -5.21
C SER A 110 -3.90 21.76 -6.08
N ASP A 111 -4.19 22.94 -5.53
CA ASP A 111 -4.72 24.08 -6.28
C ASP A 111 -3.67 24.72 -7.21
N ASN A 112 -2.40 24.28 -7.12
CA ASN A 112 -1.34 24.73 -8.00
C ASN A 112 -1.49 24.11 -9.40
N SER A 113 -1.75 24.95 -10.40
CA SER A 113 -1.91 24.53 -11.80
C SER A 113 -0.68 23.85 -12.42
N ASN A 114 0.50 23.95 -11.79
CA ASN A 114 1.72 23.27 -12.24
C ASN A 114 1.82 21.82 -11.74
N VAL A 115 0.91 21.38 -10.86
CA VAL A 115 0.87 20.02 -10.33
C VAL A 115 -0.31 19.30 -10.97
N ASP A 116 -0.04 18.47 -11.99
CA ASP A 116 -1.06 17.69 -12.71
C ASP A 116 -1.49 16.41 -11.97
N LYS A 117 -1.16 16.27 -10.69
CA LYS A 117 -1.47 15.06 -9.92
C LYS A 117 -2.89 15.12 -9.35
N ARG A 118 -3.65 14.05 -9.55
CA ARG A 118 -5.06 13.94 -9.19
C ARG A 118 -5.30 12.68 -8.38
N ILE A 119 -6.33 12.71 -7.55
CA ILE A 119 -6.85 11.56 -6.80
C ILE A 119 -8.25 11.27 -7.31
N VAL A 120 -8.46 10.03 -7.71
CA VAL A 120 -9.71 9.53 -8.27
C VAL A 120 -10.31 8.52 -7.32
N LYS A 121 -11.62 8.66 -7.06
CA LYS A 121 -12.43 7.63 -6.41
C LYS A 121 -13.37 7.06 -7.45
N ALA A 122 -13.45 5.74 -7.52
CA ALA A 122 -14.28 5.04 -8.47
C ALA A 122 -14.91 3.80 -7.83
N THR A 123 -15.86 3.18 -8.51
CA THR A 123 -16.22 1.79 -8.24
C THR A 123 -15.82 0.90 -9.40
N ILE A 124 -15.26 -0.27 -9.10
CA ILE A 124 -14.93 -1.30 -10.07
C ILE A 124 -15.59 -2.62 -9.68
N THR A 125 -15.77 -3.50 -10.64
CA THR A 125 -16.19 -4.89 -10.41
C THR A 125 -15.03 -5.73 -9.86
N ARG A 126 -15.36 -6.88 -9.26
CA ARG A 126 -14.33 -7.86 -8.85
C ARG A 126 -13.44 -8.30 -10.02
N SER A 127 -14.00 -8.49 -11.21
CA SER A 127 -13.25 -8.92 -12.40
C SER A 127 -12.29 -7.84 -12.90
N GLU A 128 -12.68 -6.57 -12.85
CA GLU A 128 -11.80 -5.44 -13.13
C GLU A 128 -10.68 -5.35 -12.08
N PHE A 129 -11.01 -5.50 -10.79
CA PHE A 129 -10.00 -5.53 -9.72
C PHE A 129 -8.99 -6.67 -9.92
N GLN A 130 -9.48 -7.88 -10.21
CA GLN A 130 -8.64 -9.03 -10.51
C GLN A 130 -7.71 -8.79 -11.70
N ARG A 131 -8.22 -8.19 -12.80
CA ARG A 131 -7.40 -7.84 -13.96
C ARG A 131 -6.29 -6.86 -13.58
N ILE A 132 -6.62 -5.83 -12.80
CA ILE A 132 -5.62 -4.85 -12.36
C ILE A 132 -4.56 -5.53 -11.50
N VAL A 133 -4.97 -6.31 -10.49
CA VAL A 133 -4.05 -7.00 -9.56
C VAL A 133 -3.14 -7.99 -10.30
N ASN A 134 -3.68 -8.73 -11.28
CA ASN A 134 -2.89 -9.68 -12.07
C ASN A 134 -1.88 -9.00 -13.03
N ASP A 135 -2.18 -7.79 -13.47
CA ASP A 135 -1.30 -7.00 -14.33
C ASP A 135 -0.20 -6.26 -13.54
N LEU A 136 -0.30 -6.19 -12.20
CA LEU A 136 0.69 -5.50 -11.37
C LEU A 136 2.06 -6.19 -11.41
N THR A 137 3.09 -5.37 -11.58
CA THR A 137 4.48 -5.78 -11.48
C THR A 137 5.20 -4.98 -10.40
N LEU A 138 6.37 -5.43 -9.96
CA LEU A 138 7.19 -4.68 -9.01
C LEU A 138 7.55 -3.28 -9.51
N LYS A 139 7.58 -3.07 -10.83
CA LYS A 139 7.84 -1.75 -11.39
C LYS A 139 6.70 -0.79 -11.15
N ASP A 140 5.47 -1.27 -10.97
CA ASP A 140 4.31 -0.40 -10.80
C ASP A 140 4.21 0.15 -9.37
N VAL A 141 4.58 -0.66 -8.39
CA VAL A 141 4.47 -0.36 -6.94
C VAL A 141 5.77 0.15 -6.30
N LYS A 142 6.91 0.08 -6.99
CA LYS A 142 8.15 0.64 -6.45
C LYS A 142 8.01 2.16 -6.22
N PRO A 143 8.55 2.73 -5.13
CA PRO A 143 8.30 4.13 -4.76
C PRO A 143 8.59 5.20 -5.82
N LEU A 144 9.45 4.90 -6.80
CA LEU A 144 9.88 5.81 -7.87
C LEU A 144 9.09 5.67 -9.18
N SER A 145 8.14 4.75 -9.26
CA SER A 145 7.48 4.40 -10.51
C SER A 145 6.36 5.36 -10.92
N GLU A 146 5.74 6.03 -9.94
CA GLU A 146 4.62 6.96 -10.08
C GLU A 146 3.43 6.44 -10.93
N THR A 147 3.26 5.11 -11.04
CA THR A 147 2.20 4.54 -11.87
C THR A 147 0.83 4.67 -11.20
N VAL A 148 -0.23 4.82 -12.01
CA VAL A 148 -1.60 4.82 -11.50
C VAL A 148 -1.95 3.47 -10.88
N ALA A 149 -1.55 2.37 -11.52
CA ALA A 149 -1.82 1.01 -11.05
C ALA A 149 -1.23 0.76 -9.66
N GLY A 150 0.04 1.14 -9.43
CA GLY A 150 0.68 0.99 -8.12
C GLY A 150 0.13 1.91 -7.03
N SER A 151 -0.59 2.97 -7.40
CA SER A 151 -1.26 3.85 -6.43
C SER A 151 -2.67 3.39 -6.04
N MET A 152 -3.19 2.34 -6.70
CA MET A 152 -4.54 1.88 -6.48
C MET A 152 -4.68 1.19 -5.12
N GLY A 153 -5.66 1.64 -4.34
CA GLY A 153 -6.05 1.03 -3.08
C GLY A 153 -7.54 0.73 -3.04
N LEU A 154 -7.88 -0.39 -2.42
CA LEU A 154 -9.25 -0.75 -2.10
C LEU A 154 -9.72 0.04 -0.87
N GLN A 155 -10.88 0.70 -0.97
CA GLN A 155 -11.49 1.38 0.18
C GLN A 155 -12.22 0.37 1.09
N PRO A 156 -12.53 0.75 2.34
CA PRO A 156 -13.39 -0.06 3.20
C PRO A 156 -14.69 -0.44 2.48
N ASN A 157 -15.02 -1.72 2.52
CA ASN A 157 -16.15 -2.30 1.80
C ASN A 157 -16.81 -3.41 2.62
N THR A 158 -17.99 -3.86 2.20
CA THR A 158 -18.79 -4.85 2.92
C THR A 158 -18.35 -6.29 2.67
N PHE A 159 -17.43 -6.52 1.72
CA PHE A 159 -17.00 -7.86 1.32
C PHE A 159 -15.80 -8.35 2.11
N ILE A 160 -15.05 -7.46 2.75
CA ILE A 160 -13.94 -7.81 3.65
C ILE A 160 -14.36 -7.49 5.08
N THR A 161 -14.52 -8.54 5.89
CA THR A 161 -14.85 -8.40 7.30
C THR A 161 -13.68 -7.84 8.10
N PRO A 162 -13.90 -7.28 9.30
CA PRO A 162 -12.82 -6.86 10.18
C PRO A 162 -11.86 -7.99 10.57
N ALA A 163 -12.36 -9.24 10.66
CA ALA A 163 -11.53 -10.40 10.98
C ALA A 163 -10.59 -10.74 9.82
N GLU A 164 -11.09 -10.74 8.59
CA GLU A 164 -10.27 -10.94 7.39
C GLU A 164 -9.28 -9.79 7.21
N GLY A 165 -9.71 -8.54 7.36
CA GLY A 165 -8.80 -7.39 7.31
C GLY A 165 -7.67 -7.48 8.33
N LYS A 166 -7.97 -7.97 9.55
CA LYS A 166 -6.94 -8.24 10.57
C LYS A 166 -6.01 -9.37 10.13
N GLN A 167 -6.53 -10.44 9.55
CA GLN A 167 -5.72 -11.55 9.06
C GLN A 167 -4.78 -11.11 7.93
N ILE A 168 -5.26 -10.30 6.97
CA ILE A 168 -4.45 -9.71 5.90
C ILE A 168 -3.32 -8.87 6.49
N SER A 169 -3.62 -8.04 7.50
CA SER A 169 -2.61 -7.23 8.18
C SER A 169 -1.57 -8.10 8.91
N LEU A 170 -1.98 -9.20 9.53
CA LEU A 170 -1.04 -10.15 10.16
C LEU A 170 -0.15 -10.83 9.13
N SER A 171 -0.72 -11.32 8.03
CA SER A 171 0.05 -11.93 6.93
C SER A 171 1.06 -10.97 6.34
N SER A 172 0.67 -9.70 6.12
CA SER A 172 1.60 -8.68 5.62
C SER A 172 2.73 -8.39 6.62
N ASN A 173 2.42 -8.28 7.91
CA ASN A 173 3.45 -8.05 8.92
C ASN A 173 4.44 -9.21 9.03
N GLU A 174 3.95 -10.44 8.93
CA GLU A 174 4.77 -11.64 8.91
C GLU A 174 5.68 -11.69 7.68
N PHE A 175 5.12 -11.45 6.49
CA PHE A 175 5.87 -11.37 5.23
C PHE A 175 7.00 -10.33 5.31
N MET A 176 6.70 -9.12 5.77
CA MET A 176 7.70 -8.06 5.92
C MET A 176 8.77 -8.42 6.96
N ARG A 177 8.36 -8.98 8.10
CA ARG A 177 9.29 -9.41 9.16
C ARG A 177 10.26 -10.46 8.63
N GLU A 178 9.75 -11.50 7.98
CA GLU A 178 10.57 -12.59 7.45
C GLU A 178 11.54 -12.10 6.38
N GLY A 179 11.08 -11.29 5.43
CA GLY A 179 11.95 -10.73 4.40
C GLY A 179 13.02 -9.77 4.95
N ILE A 180 12.70 -8.97 5.99
CA ILE A 180 13.67 -8.09 6.64
C ILE A 180 14.71 -8.90 7.43
N HIS A 181 14.29 -9.96 8.11
CA HIS A 181 15.20 -10.92 8.73
C HIS A 181 16.17 -11.50 7.71
N GLU A 182 15.67 -11.95 6.55
CA GLU A 182 16.50 -12.51 5.49
C GLU A 182 17.55 -11.50 4.98
N ILE A 183 17.15 -10.23 4.77
CA ILE A 183 18.06 -9.16 4.33
C ILE A 183 19.20 -8.97 5.33
N VAL A 184 18.89 -8.96 6.63
CA VAL A 184 19.87 -8.72 7.69
C VAL A 184 20.77 -9.94 7.93
N GLU A 185 20.20 -11.14 8.03
CA GLU A 185 20.93 -12.37 8.35
C GLU A 185 21.85 -12.83 7.21
N SER A 186 21.47 -12.53 5.96
CA SER A 186 22.29 -12.85 4.79
C SER A 186 23.56 -11.98 4.67
N ASN A 187 23.79 -11.05 5.62
CA ASN A 187 24.90 -10.08 5.60
C ASN A 187 25.03 -9.38 4.24
N TYR A 188 23.90 -8.94 3.67
CA TYR A 188 23.91 -8.20 2.42
C TYR A 188 24.79 -6.95 2.53
N ASP A 189 25.47 -6.62 1.43
CA ASP A 189 26.15 -5.34 1.30
C ASP A 189 25.17 -4.20 1.61
N GLY A 190 25.57 -3.31 2.50
CA GLY A 190 24.75 -2.18 2.94
C GLY A 190 23.98 -2.40 4.25
N VAL A 191 24.04 -3.57 4.90
CA VAL A 191 23.51 -3.76 6.26
C VAL A 191 24.53 -3.23 7.29
N LYS A 192 24.17 -2.20 8.06
CA LYS A 192 25.04 -1.63 9.10
C LYS A 192 24.36 -1.62 10.47
N PRO A 193 25.06 -1.94 11.57
CA PRO A 193 24.54 -1.68 12.91
C PRO A 193 24.23 -0.19 13.09
N ALA A 194 23.11 0.13 13.73
CA ALA A 194 22.65 1.49 13.96
C ALA A 194 22.02 1.66 15.34
N GLU A 195 21.83 2.91 15.77
CA GLU A 195 21.04 3.21 16.94
C GLU A 195 19.55 2.96 16.67
N CYS A 196 18.81 2.51 17.69
CA CYS A 196 17.37 2.29 17.59
C CYS A 196 16.59 3.61 17.54
N ARG A 197 16.56 4.22 16.36
CA ARG A 197 15.81 5.45 16.06
C ARG A 197 14.53 5.17 15.25
N THR A 198 14.22 3.90 14.98
CA THR A 198 13.18 3.49 14.03
C THR A 198 11.78 3.32 14.64
N LYS A 199 10.77 3.56 13.80
CA LYS A 199 9.35 3.20 14.04
C LYS A 199 9.00 1.79 13.56
N ILE A 200 9.84 1.19 12.73
CA ILE A 200 9.66 -0.14 12.17
C ILE A 200 10.29 -1.15 13.13
N GLN A 201 9.45 -1.93 13.81
CA GLN A 201 9.85 -2.87 14.86
C GLN A 201 9.23 -4.23 14.59
N TYR A 202 10.07 -5.28 14.61
CA TYR A 202 9.66 -6.67 14.42
C TYR A 202 10.25 -7.60 15.46
#